data_AF-A0A379TDM8-F1
#
_entry.id   AF-A0A379TDM8-F1
#
_cell.length_a   1.000
_cell.length_b   1.000
_cell.length_c   1.000
_cell.angle_alpha   90.00
_cell.angle_beta   90.00
_cell.angle_gamma   90.00
#
_symmetry.space_group_name_H-M   'P 1'
#
loop_
_entity.id
_entity.type
_entity.pdbx_description
1 polymer ?
#
loop_
_entity_poly.entity_id
_entity_poly.type
_entity_poly.pdbx_seq_one_letter_code
_entity_poly.pdbx_strand_id
1 'polypeptide(L)' 'MIRQAWRVKAGQRVQVIANGEGFSVNAEGQAMNNAAVAQNARVRMTSGQIVSGTVDPDGNILINL' A
#
# COMPACT_ATOMS: atom_id res chain seq x y z
N MET A 1 17.04 -8.50 -18.94
CA MET A 1 16.21 -7.42 -18.35
C MET A 1 15.79 -7.88 -16.95
N ILE A 2 16.16 -7.14 -15.89
CA ILE A 2 15.77 -7.48 -14.50
C ILE A 2 14.68 -6.50 -14.06
N ARG A 3 13.56 -7.02 -13.56
CA ARG A 3 12.51 -6.24 -12.89
C ARG A 3 12.63 -6.48 -11.39
N GLN A 4 12.41 -5.44 -10.57
CA GLN A 4 12.27 -5.64 -9.13
C GLN A 4 11.16 -6.66 -8.85
N ALA A 5 11.41 -7.55 -7.88
CA ALA A 5 10.40 -8.50 -7.43
C ALA A 5 9.20 -7.73 -6.85
N TRP A 6 8.00 -8.22 -7.15
CA TRP A 6 6.78 -7.65 -6.59
C TRP A 6 6.77 -7.92 -5.09
N ARG A 7 6.73 -6.85 -4.29
CA ARG A 7 6.60 -6.95 -2.84
C ARG A 7 5.14 -7.12 -2.44
N VAL A 8 4.28 -6.40 -3.15
CA VAL A 8 2.82 -6.46 -3.05
C VAL A 8 2.26 -6.94 -4.38
N LYS A 9 1.29 -7.87 -4.31
CA LYS A 9 0.57 -8.40 -5.48
C LYS A 9 -0.90 -7.99 -5.44
N ALA A 10 -1.52 -7.87 -6.61
CA ALA A 10 -2.96 -7.66 -6.71
C ALA A 10 -3.71 -8.81 -6.02
N GLY A 11 -4.74 -8.47 -5.25
CA GLY A 11 -5.51 -9.38 -4.42
C GLY A 11 -4.90 -9.66 -3.03
N GLN A 12 -3.64 -9.28 -2.80
CA GLN A 12 -2.98 -9.46 -1.50
C GLN A 12 -3.57 -8.53 -0.44
N ARG A 13 -3.80 -9.06 0.76
CA ARG A 13 -4.13 -8.23 1.92
C ARG A 13 -2.88 -7.48 2.38
N VAL A 14 -2.99 -6.17 2.51
CA VAL A 14 -1.88 -5.28 2.89
C VAL A 14 -2.32 -4.36 4.03
N GLN A 15 -1.35 -4.00 4.86
CA GLN A 15 -1.48 -2.94 5.86
C GLN A 15 -1.28 -1.59 5.18
N VAL A 16 -2.11 -0.60 5.55
CA VAL A 16 -2.05 0.77 5.07
C VAL A 16 -1.79 1.66 6.27
N ILE A 17 -0.67 2.37 6.23
CA ILE A 17 -0.22 3.27 7.28
C ILE A 17 -0.27 4.68 6.70
N ALA A 18 -1.24 5.47 7.16
CA ALA A 18 -1.40 6.86 6.79
C ALA A 18 -0.86 7.76 7.90
N ASN A 19 0.15 8.55 7.60
CA ASN A 19 0.76 9.50 8.53
C ASN A 19 0.49 10.93 8.04
N GLY A 20 0.10 11.81 8.95
CA GLY A 20 -0.01 13.26 8.72
C GLY A 20 0.40 14.02 9.97
N GLU A 21 0.31 15.35 9.93
CA GLU A 21 0.73 16.18 11.04
C GLU A 21 -0.12 15.90 12.30
N GLY A 22 0.49 15.24 13.30
CA GLY A 22 -0.15 14.90 14.57
C GLY A 22 -1.03 13.65 14.57
N PHE A 23 -1.08 12.86 13.48
CA PHE A 23 -1.84 11.61 13.44
C PHE A 23 -1.16 10.49 12.64
N SER A 24 -1.39 9.25 13.07
CA SER A 24 -1.03 8.03 12.34
C SER A 24 -2.20 7.06 12.40
N VAL A 25 -2.67 6.64 11.24
CA VAL A 25 -3.79 5.72 11.06
C VAL A 25 -3.28 4.44 10.43
N ASN A 26 -3.59 3.31 11.05
CA ASN A 26 -3.27 1.98 10.53
C ASN A 26 -4.58 1.29 10.15
N ALA A 27 -4.64 0.74 8.95
CA ALA A 27 -5.84 0.09 8.43
C ALA A 27 -5.48 -1.06 7.49
N GLU A 28 -6.39 -1.99 7.28
CA GLU A 28 -6.21 -3.09 6.34
C GLU A 28 -6.98 -2.86 5.05
N GLY A 29 -6.41 -3.33 3.94
CA GLY A 29 -7.06 -3.33 2.65
C GLY A 29 -6.52 -4.40 1.70
N GLN A 30 -7.06 -4.42 0.50
CA GLN A 30 -6.66 -5.34 -0.56
C GLN A 30 -5.97 -4.59 -1.69
N ALA A 31 -4.75 -4.99 -2.02
CA ALA A 31 -4.01 -4.40 -3.13
C ALA A 31 -4.73 -4.67 -4.46
N MET A 32 -4.84 -3.64 -5.30
CA MET A 32 -5.49 -3.71 -6.61
C MET A 32 -4.50 -3.84 -7.76
N ASN A 33 -3.21 -3.61 -7.52
CA ASN A 33 -2.14 -3.79 -8.49
C ASN A 33 -0.91 -4.40 -7.84
N ASN A 34 -0.05 -4.98 -8.68
CA ASN A 34 1.28 -5.40 -8.26
C ASN A 34 2.17 -4.16 -8.10
N ALA A 35 3.01 -4.15 -7.07
CA ALA A 35 3.95 -3.08 -6.81
C ALA A 35 5.20 -3.63 -6.09
N ALA A 36 6.36 -3.16 -6.51
CA ALA A 36 7.62 -3.36 -5.81
C ALA A 36 7.80 -2.31 -4.72
N VAL A 37 8.83 -2.49 -3.88
CA VAL A 37 9.25 -1.50 -2.87
C VAL A 37 9.48 -0.15 -3.55
N ALA A 38 9.02 0.93 -2.91
CA ALA A 38 9.04 2.30 -3.40
C ALA A 38 8.16 2.56 -4.65
N GLN A 39 7.32 1.61 -5.07
CA GLN A 39 6.32 1.83 -6.12
C GLN A 39 4.95 2.15 -5.53
N ASN A 40 4.12 2.81 -6.34
CA ASN A 40 2.75 3.13 -5.98
C ASN A 40 1.85 1.89 -6.06
N ALA A 41 1.08 1.65 -5.00
CA ALA A 41 0.05 0.62 -4.93
C ALA A 41 -1.30 1.26 -4.62
N ARG A 42 -2.32 0.84 -5.37
CA ARG A 42 -3.72 1.13 -5.07
C ARG A 42 -4.25 0.04 -4.16
N VAL A 43 -4.96 0.43 -3.11
CA VAL A 43 -5.54 -0.46 -2.13
C VAL A 43 -7.02 -0.16 -2.01
N ARG A 44 -7.84 -1.20 -2.09
CA ARG A 44 -9.26 -1.14 -1.76
C ARG A 44 -9.43 -1.43 -0.28
N MET A 45 -9.89 -0.44 0.46
CA MET A 45 -10.19 -0.54 1.89
C MET A 45 -11.47 -1.36 2.11
N THR A 46 -11.67 -1.87 3.32
CA THR A 46 -12.92 -2.54 3.73
C THR A 46 -14.16 -1.66 3.54
N SER A 47 -14.03 -0.35 3.70
CA SER A 47 -15.11 0.62 3.43
C SER A 47 -15.52 0.70 1.96
N GLY A 48 -14.76 0.10 1.05
CA GLY A 48 -14.92 0.21 -0.39
C GLY A 48 -14.16 1.39 -1.01
N GLN A 49 -13.61 2.29 -0.19
CA GLN A 49 -12.76 3.39 -0.66
C GLN A 49 -11.47 2.85 -1.26
N ILE A 50 -10.99 3.48 -2.34
CA ILE A 50 -9.69 3.17 -2.94
C ILE A 50 -8.71 4.26 -2.54
N VAL A 51 -7.59 3.84 -1.95
CA VAL A 51 -6.48 4.71 -1.56
C VAL A 51 -5.23 4.34 -2.34
N SER A 52 -4.33 5.30 -2.52
CA SER A 52 -3.03 5.08 -3.17
C SER A 52 -1.91 5.46 -2.22
N GLY A 53 -0.87 4.64 -2.17
CA GLY A 53 0.30 4.89 -1.36
C GLY A 53 1.53 4.14 -1.87
N THR A 54 2.66 4.40 -1.23
CA THR A 54 3.95 3.82 -1.61
C THR A 54 4.21 2.55 -0.83
N VAL A 55 4.63 1.48 -1.51
CA VAL A 55 4.98 0.22 -0.86
C VAL A 55 6.31 0.35 -0.10
N ASP A 56 6.32 -0.02 1.17
CA ASP A 56 7.53 -0.11 1.98
C ASP A 56 8.26 -1.48 1.79
N PRO A 57 9.48 -1.64 2.32
CA PRO A 57 10.21 -2.92 2.27
C PRO A 57 9.51 -4.08 2.99
N ASP A 58 8.65 -3.80 3.95
CA ASP A 58 7.89 -4.77 4.75
C ASP A 58 6.58 -5.21 4.04
N GLY A 59 6.20 -4.53 2.97
CA GLY A 59 4.98 -4.77 2.19
C GLY A 59 3.76 -3.99 2.67
N ASN A 60 3.95 -2.99 3.53
CA ASN A 60 2.91 -2.04 3.93
C ASN A 60 2.81 -0.91 2.92
N ILE A 61 1.66 -0.24 2.92
CA ILE A 61 1.36 0.88 2.04
C ILE A 61 1.40 2.16 2.85
N LEU A 62 2.40 2.99 2.59
CA LEU A 62 2.61 4.27 3.25
C LEU A 62 1.87 5.38 2.51
N ILE A 63 1.07 6.14 3.23
CA ILE A 63 0.39 7.34 2.74
C ILE A 63 0.85 8.51 3.61
N ASN A 64 1.45 9.52 2.99
CA ASN A 64 1.81 10.76 3.68
C ASN A 64 0.82 11.83 3.24
N LEU A 65 0.10 12.41 4.21
CA LEU A 65 -0.89 13.46 4.04
C LEU A 65 -0.32 14.84 4.40
#